data_AF-A0AAU4A6G8-F1
#
_entry.id   AF-A0AAU4A6G8-F1
#
_cell.length_a   1.000
_cell.length_b   1.000
_cell.length_c   1.000
_cell.angle_alpha   90.00
_cell.angle_beta   90.00
_cell.angle_gamma   90.00
#
_symmetry.space_group_name_H-M   'P 1'
#
loop_
_entity.id
_entity.type
_entity.pdbx_description
1 polymer ?
#
loop_
_entity_poly.entity_id
_entity_poly.type
_entity_poly.pdbx_seq_one_letter_code
_entity_poly.pdbx_strand_id
1 'polypeptide(L)'
;MKLPRVASAVIAAAIAPAVLFSSPAFATDASSPSAPPAPSAPDQGATGSVGTKDGGTENGGAGNGGAGNGGAGNGGAGNGGAGNGGATEDDGQAAKDRAAIGAILADPETGPGVRAAAEKALKGTAADMRHFLEVVRAQQQFTDDRVKVLRIHSAGGVGVKREAERALNAGTQAALTEFLENGQHVARLEDDRFAMLQMLTGAGKGITERVNYLLSHGTREQIRAFVETEQHSIRADDDRVAILRMLEDAGPSLKAAVQRLLGSNPSPAQLREFVTTTQHGLRDLDNELLIAQISSVGGPEVRKAARAAMLGTPEDRVEFLRTGQHEARAKDKAAEEAANKPDGGQDGSQDEGDGKGEGAGVKPIVDNNGTAPGTGTGNHVTPAGGASGNLASTGAGAENGWLAGGAATALAAGAGLVLVNRRRRTSP
;
A
#
# COMPACT_ATOMS: atom_id res chain seq x y z
N MET A 1 -20.68 -65.67 14.99
CA MET A 1 -20.58 -65.14 13.62
C MET A 1 -19.90 -63.78 13.69
N LYS A 2 -18.72 -63.64 13.07
CA LYS A 2 -17.90 -62.42 13.06
C LYS A 2 -18.23 -61.64 11.78
N LEU A 3 -18.46 -60.33 11.89
CA LEU A 3 -18.51 -59.40 10.75
C LEU A 3 -17.48 -58.28 11.00
N PRO A 4 -16.55 -58.00 10.06
CA PRO A 4 -15.56 -56.95 10.21
C PRO A 4 -16.07 -55.59 9.72
N ARG A 5 -15.68 -54.52 10.40
CA ARG A 5 -15.89 -53.13 9.96
C ARG A 5 -14.83 -52.75 8.93
N VAL A 6 -15.28 -52.28 7.77
CA VAL A 6 -14.46 -51.77 6.67
C VAL A 6 -14.02 -50.34 6.98
N ALA A 7 -12.70 -50.09 6.92
CA ALA A 7 -12.12 -48.76 6.98
C ALA A 7 -12.02 -48.18 5.55
N SER A 8 -12.62 -47.01 5.32
CA SER A 8 -12.50 -46.27 4.08
C SER A 8 -11.29 -45.34 4.15
N ALA A 9 -10.29 -45.60 3.29
CA ALA A 9 -9.18 -44.70 3.02
C ALA A 9 -9.56 -43.74 1.88
N VAL A 10 -9.48 -42.43 2.11
CA VAL A 10 -9.62 -41.41 1.06
C VAL A 10 -8.22 -41.01 0.63
N ILE A 11 -7.88 -41.37 -0.62
CA ILE A 11 -6.65 -40.97 -1.31
C ILE A 11 -6.95 -39.63 -2.01
N ALA A 12 -6.30 -38.56 -1.57
CA ALA A 12 -6.27 -37.28 -2.28
C ALA A 12 -4.95 -37.17 -3.06
N ALA A 13 -5.03 -37.41 -4.37
CA ALA A 13 -3.94 -37.15 -5.31
C ALA A 13 -3.99 -35.68 -5.75
N ALA A 14 -2.99 -34.88 -5.35
CA ALA A 14 -2.79 -33.53 -5.85
C ALA A 14 -1.80 -33.57 -7.03
N ILE A 15 -2.31 -33.32 -8.24
CA ILE A 15 -1.54 -33.13 -9.46
C ILE A 15 -1.12 -31.64 -9.50
N ALA A 16 0.19 -31.37 -9.44
CA ALA A 16 0.74 -30.04 -9.65
C ALA A 16 1.17 -29.86 -11.12
N PRO A 17 0.79 -28.77 -11.81
CA PRO A 17 1.39 -28.40 -13.08
C PRO A 17 2.71 -27.63 -12.84
N ALA A 18 3.82 -28.20 -13.33
CA ALA A 18 5.10 -27.52 -13.40
C ALA A 18 5.09 -26.54 -14.60
N VAL A 19 5.18 -25.24 -14.35
CA VAL A 19 5.47 -24.23 -15.36
C VAL A 19 6.93 -23.83 -15.24
N LEU A 20 7.75 -24.33 -16.16
CA LEU A 20 9.14 -23.92 -16.36
C LEU A 20 9.16 -22.58 -17.12
N PHE A 21 9.50 -21.49 -16.45
CA PHE A 21 9.91 -20.25 -17.13
C PHE A 21 11.43 -20.23 -17.29
N SER A 22 11.88 -20.41 -18.53
CA SER A 22 13.25 -20.19 -18.97
C SER A 22 13.55 -18.69 -18.97
N SER A 23 14.61 -18.27 -18.28
CA SER A 23 15.09 -16.88 -18.29
C SER A 23 16.13 -16.70 -19.40
N PRO A 24 16.06 -15.65 -20.23
CA PRO A 24 17.22 -15.20 -20.99
C PRO A 24 18.03 -14.20 -20.15
N ALA A 25 19.33 -14.47 -20.03
CA ALA A 25 20.33 -13.51 -19.59
C ALA A 25 20.65 -12.56 -20.75
N PHE A 26 20.65 -11.25 -20.49
CA PHE A 26 21.27 -10.28 -21.40
C PHE A 26 22.36 -9.49 -20.66
N ALA A 27 23.52 -9.49 -21.30
CA ALA A 27 24.72 -8.79 -20.91
C ALA A 27 24.60 -7.28 -21.16
N THR A 28 25.21 -6.52 -20.27
CA THR A 28 25.47 -5.09 -20.41
C THR A 28 26.73 -4.88 -21.27
N ASP A 29 26.63 -4.11 -22.34
CA ASP A 29 27.78 -3.42 -22.92
C ASP A 29 27.39 -2.02 -23.42
N ALA A 30 28.33 -1.11 -23.27
CA ALA A 30 28.19 0.33 -23.44
C ALA A 30 28.26 0.75 -24.92
N SER A 31 27.60 1.87 -25.27
CA SER A 31 28.13 2.99 -26.07
C SER A 31 26.99 3.92 -26.52
N SER A 32 27.06 5.19 -26.10
CA SER A 32 26.24 6.29 -26.60
C SER A 32 26.58 6.64 -28.06
N PRO A 33 25.63 7.22 -28.82
CA PRO A 33 25.99 8.38 -29.61
C PRO A 33 25.01 9.55 -29.52
N SER A 34 25.59 10.73 -29.72
CA SER A 34 25.08 12.09 -29.60
C SER A 34 23.88 12.43 -30.49
N ALA A 35 23.00 13.29 -29.96
CA ALA A 35 21.90 13.92 -30.70
C ALA A 35 22.38 15.15 -31.50
N PRO A 36 21.85 15.41 -32.71
CA PRO A 36 21.99 16.69 -33.41
C PRO A 36 20.84 17.68 -33.07
N PRO A 37 21.03 19.00 -33.26
CA PRO A 37 20.12 20.03 -32.80
C PRO A 37 18.94 20.31 -33.75
N ALA A 38 17.84 20.81 -33.18
CA ALA A 38 16.62 21.21 -33.85
C ALA A 38 16.77 22.50 -34.70
N PRO A 39 16.03 22.65 -35.82
CA PRO A 39 15.88 23.93 -36.49
C PRO A 39 14.65 24.72 -36.03
N SER A 40 14.89 26.01 -35.80
CA SER A 40 13.96 27.09 -35.43
C SER A 40 12.90 27.36 -36.50
N ALA A 41 11.69 27.73 -36.06
CA ALA A 41 10.65 28.36 -36.90
C ALA A 41 10.74 29.89 -36.79
N PRO A 42 10.50 30.65 -37.88
CA PRO A 42 10.21 32.07 -37.78
C PRO A 42 8.70 32.36 -37.77
N ASP A 43 8.38 33.27 -36.87
CA ASP A 43 7.28 34.23 -36.80
C ASP A 43 6.86 34.82 -38.16
N GLN A 44 5.56 35.14 -38.34
CA GLN A 44 5.05 36.37 -38.98
C GLN A 44 3.55 36.56 -38.72
N GLY A 45 3.24 37.74 -38.20
CA GLY A 45 1.90 38.23 -37.88
C GLY A 45 1.17 38.98 -39.00
N ALA A 46 0.06 39.57 -38.58
CA ALA A 46 -1.08 40.06 -39.33
C ALA A 46 -0.90 41.34 -40.17
N THR A 47 -1.72 41.47 -41.22
CA THR A 47 -2.48 42.66 -41.67
C THR A 47 -3.54 42.15 -42.69
N GLY A 48 -4.76 42.65 -42.91
CA GLY A 48 -5.49 43.85 -42.49
C GLY A 48 -6.29 44.43 -43.69
N SER A 49 -7.62 44.60 -43.52
CA SER A 49 -8.58 45.42 -44.32
C SER A 49 -9.22 44.77 -45.58
N VAL A 50 -10.55 44.58 -45.66
CA VAL A 50 -11.74 45.48 -45.79
C VAL A 50 -12.15 45.65 -47.26
N GLY A 51 -13.41 45.34 -47.57
CA GLY A 51 -14.03 45.61 -48.87
C GLY A 51 -15.45 45.05 -49.00
N THR A 52 -16.41 45.78 -48.43
CA THR A 52 -17.87 45.59 -48.43
C THR A 52 -18.51 45.43 -49.81
N LYS A 53 -19.54 44.57 -49.92
CA LYS A 53 -20.88 44.79 -50.54
C LYS A 53 -21.63 43.46 -50.63
N ASP A 54 -22.95 43.35 -50.69
CA ASP A 54 -24.16 44.04 -50.20
C ASP A 54 -25.32 43.23 -50.85
N GLY A 55 -26.48 43.13 -50.19
CA GLY A 55 -27.71 42.48 -50.70
C GLY A 55 -27.83 40.98 -50.39
N GLY A 56 -28.72 40.52 -49.49
CA GLY A 56 -30.18 40.47 -49.67
C GLY A 56 -30.50 39.21 -50.48
N THR A 57 -31.24 38.19 -50.03
CA THR A 57 -32.51 38.17 -49.30
C THR A 57 -32.84 36.70 -48.97
N GLU A 58 -33.52 36.50 -47.83
CA GLU A 58 -34.56 35.48 -47.58
C GLU A 58 -34.19 33.98 -47.59
N ASN A 59 -34.86 33.06 -46.91
CA ASN A 59 -35.64 33.00 -45.67
C ASN A 59 -36.02 31.50 -45.52
N GLY A 60 -36.07 30.99 -44.29
CA GLY A 60 -36.65 29.67 -43.96
C GLY A 60 -35.74 28.47 -44.23
N GLY A 61 -35.67 27.45 -43.39
CA GLY A 61 -36.50 27.09 -42.25
C GLY A 61 -36.51 25.57 -42.16
N ALA A 62 -36.20 25.08 -40.96
CA ALA A 62 -36.59 23.79 -40.38
C ALA A 62 -36.25 22.46 -41.11
N GLY A 63 -35.56 21.60 -40.35
CA GLY A 63 -36.24 20.40 -39.86
C GLY A 63 -35.94 19.08 -40.57
N ASN A 64 -35.14 18.27 -39.88
CA ASN A 64 -35.50 16.91 -39.41
C ASN A 64 -35.68 15.76 -40.42
N GLY A 65 -35.03 14.63 -40.10
CA GLY A 65 -35.71 13.33 -40.09
C GLY A 65 -35.49 12.39 -41.27
N GLY A 66 -34.70 11.34 -41.01
CA GLY A 66 -35.28 9.99 -40.92
C GLY A 66 -35.55 9.17 -42.19
N ALA A 67 -34.87 8.03 -42.24
CA ALA A 67 -35.33 6.72 -42.73
C ALA A 67 -35.52 6.50 -44.24
N GLY A 68 -35.09 5.34 -44.72
CA GLY A 68 -35.56 4.81 -46.01
C GLY A 68 -34.66 3.76 -46.64
N ASN A 69 -35.13 2.52 -46.62
CA ASN A 69 -34.51 1.28 -47.06
C ASN A 69 -34.68 1.00 -48.59
N GLY A 70 -33.93 0.03 -49.12
CA GLY A 70 -34.18 -0.67 -50.40
C GLY A 70 -33.38 -0.09 -51.57
N GLY A 71 -32.77 -0.85 -52.48
CA GLY A 71 -32.97 -2.23 -52.90
C GLY A 71 -33.01 -2.26 -54.44
N ALA A 72 -32.32 -3.23 -55.03
CA ALA A 72 -32.36 -3.66 -56.45
C ALA A 72 -31.59 -2.84 -57.51
N GLY A 73 -30.51 -3.46 -58.02
CA GLY A 73 -30.61 -4.20 -59.28
C GLY A 73 -30.33 -3.48 -60.60
N ASN A 74 -29.26 -3.95 -61.26
CA ASN A 74 -29.19 -4.45 -62.64
C ASN A 74 -28.23 -3.72 -63.59
N GLY A 75 -27.49 -4.53 -64.34
CA GLY A 75 -26.37 -4.13 -65.19
C GLY A 75 -26.74 -3.63 -66.58
N GLY A 76 -25.71 -3.24 -67.31
CA GLY A 76 -25.76 -2.93 -68.73
C GLY A 76 -24.34 -2.81 -69.27
N ALA A 77 -23.93 -3.79 -70.07
CA ALA A 77 -22.70 -3.77 -70.85
C ALA A 77 -22.82 -2.81 -72.04
N GLY A 78 -21.71 -2.24 -72.51
CA GLY A 78 -21.62 -1.84 -73.92
C GLY A 78 -20.71 -0.64 -74.27
N ASN A 79 -19.52 -1.00 -74.75
CA ASN A 79 -18.86 -0.46 -75.94
C ASN A 79 -17.96 0.78 -75.83
N GLY A 80 -16.79 0.66 -76.48
CA GLY A 80 -15.69 1.61 -76.44
C GLY A 80 -15.83 2.80 -77.40
N GLY A 81 -15.06 3.82 -77.08
CA GLY A 81 -14.75 4.95 -77.93
C GLY A 81 -13.43 5.56 -77.46
N ALA A 82 -12.38 5.40 -78.26
CA ALA A 82 -11.13 6.13 -78.08
C ALA A 82 -11.35 7.62 -78.34
N GLY A 83 -10.95 8.46 -77.39
CA GLY A 83 -11.00 9.92 -77.50
C GLY A 83 -10.00 10.54 -76.53
N ASN A 84 -8.89 11.03 -77.08
CA ASN A 84 -7.81 11.73 -76.39
C ASN A 84 -8.28 13.12 -75.90
N GLY A 85 -7.86 13.53 -74.70
CA GLY A 85 -7.83 14.95 -74.29
C GLY A 85 -8.77 15.37 -73.17
N GLY A 86 -8.50 14.90 -71.94
CA GLY A 86 -9.06 15.46 -70.72
C GLY A 86 -8.61 14.63 -69.53
N ALA A 87 -7.49 15.01 -68.88
CA ALA A 87 -7.28 14.60 -67.51
C ALA A 87 -8.41 15.24 -66.71
N THR A 88 -9.47 14.49 -66.47
CA THR A 88 -10.68 14.99 -65.82
C THR A 88 -10.30 15.41 -64.41
N GLU A 89 -10.88 16.49 -63.90
CA GLU A 89 -10.66 16.99 -62.53
C GLU A 89 -10.84 15.88 -61.47
N ASP A 90 -11.60 14.85 -61.81
CA ASP A 90 -11.83 13.60 -61.07
C ASP A 90 -10.54 12.80 -60.80
N ASP A 91 -9.64 12.67 -61.78
CA ASP A 91 -8.35 11.97 -61.62
C ASP A 91 -7.40 12.74 -60.68
N GLY A 92 -7.41 14.08 -60.80
CA GLY A 92 -6.63 14.97 -59.94
C GLY A 92 -7.14 14.97 -58.50
N GLN A 93 -8.45 14.88 -58.30
CA GLN A 93 -9.05 14.83 -56.97
C GLN A 93 -8.84 13.46 -56.30
N ALA A 94 -8.96 12.36 -57.04
CA ALA A 94 -8.67 11.03 -56.53
C ALA A 94 -7.22 10.88 -56.06
N ALA A 95 -6.26 11.52 -56.75
CA ALA A 95 -4.86 11.55 -56.31
C ALA A 95 -4.67 12.33 -54.99
N LYS A 96 -5.35 13.48 -54.83
CA LYS A 96 -5.33 14.26 -53.58
C LYS A 96 -5.93 13.47 -52.41
N ASP A 97 -7.04 12.79 -52.63
CA ASP A 97 -7.72 12.00 -51.60
C ASP A 97 -6.85 10.82 -51.17
N ARG A 98 -6.20 10.14 -52.13
CA ARG A 98 -5.23 9.07 -51.84
C ARG A 98 -4.06 9.59 -51.00
N ALA A 99 -3.52 10.77 -51.32
CA ALA A 99 -2.45 11.39 -50.56
C ALA A 99 -2.91 11.78 -49.14
N ALA A 100 -4.11 12.33 -48.98
CA ALA A 100 -4.68 12.68 -47.68
C ALA A 100 -4.88 11.45 -46.79
N ILE A 101 -5.40 10.35 -47.34
CA ILE A 101 -5.54 9.09 -46.60
C ILE A 101 -4.15 8.52 -46.25
N GLY A 102 -3.18 8.62 -47.15
CA GLY A 102 -1.79 8.25 -46.87
C GLY A 102 -1.19 9.01 -45.69
N ALA A 103 -1.46 10.32 -45.58
CA ALA A 103 -1.03 11.14 -44.44
C ALA A 103 -1.69 10.70 -43.12
N ILE A 104 -2.98 10.35 -43.13
CA ILE A 104 -3.67 9.80 -41.96
C ILE A 104 -3.03 8.48 -41.51
N LEU A 105 -2.70 7.59 -42.45
CA LEU A 105 -2.05 6.31 -42.14
C LEU A 105 -0.61 6.47 -41.63
N ALA A 106 0.07 7.55 -42.02
CA ALA A 106 1.43 7.87 -41.55
C ALA A 106 1.44 8.43 -40.12
N ASP A 107 0.32 8.96 -39.63
CA ASP A 107 0.19 9.47 -38.27
C ASP A 107 0.13 8.29 -37.25
N PRO A 108 1.09 8.18 -36.32
CA PRO A 108 1.07 7.13 -35.31
C PRO A 108 -0.11 7.24 -34.33
N GLU A 109 -0.70 8.43 -34.13
CA GLU A 109 -1.84 8.64 -33.24
C GLU A 109 -3.18 8.17 -33.84
N THR A 110 -3.19 7.86 -35.15
CA THR A 110 -4.36 7.33 -35.84
C THR A 110 -4.81 6.01 -35.23
N GLY A 111 -6.05 6.03 -34.73
CA GLY A 111 -6.69 4.90 -34.07
C GLY A 111 -6.91 3.69 -34.98
N PRO A 112 -7.07 2.48 -34.40
CA PRO A 112 -7.22 1.24 -35.17
C PRO A 112 -8.42 1.24 -36.12
N GLY A 113 -9.57 1.79 -35.72
CA GLY A 113 -10.78 1.87 -36.54
C GLY A 113 -10.59 2.81 -37.73
N VAL A 114 -10.02 4.00 -37.50
CA VAL A 114 -9.72 4.97 -38.57
C VAL A 114 -8.72 4.37 -39.56
N ARG A 115 -7.68 3.70 -39.06
CA ARG A 115 -6.65 3.03 -39.88
C ARG A 115 -7.25 1.94 -40.77
N ALA A 116 -8.05 1.05 -40.20
CA ALA A 116 -8.70 -0.02 -40.96
C ALA A 116 -9.66 0.52 -42.03
N ALA A 117 -10.42 1.58 -41.71
CA ALA A 117 -11.32 2.22 -42.68
C ALA A 117 -10.56 2.96 -43.79
N ALA A 118 -9.45 3.64 -43.46
CA ALA A 118 -8.55 4.28 -44.43
C ALA A 118 -7.98 3.27 -45.44
N GLU A 119 -7.45 2.13 -44.94
CA GLU A 119 -6.93 1.06 -45.79
C GLU A 119 -8.00 0.45 -46.70
N LYS A 120 -9.22 0.29 -46.18
CA LYS A 120 -10.36 -0.17 -46.98
C LYS A 120 -10.70 0.82 -48.09
N ALA A 121 -10.72 2.11 -47.79
CA ALA A 121 -11.01 3.16 -48.75
C ALA A 121 -9.96 3.23 -49.87
N LEU A 122 -8.67 3.07 -49.55
CA LEU A 122 -7.58 3.04 -50.53
C LEU A 122 -7.66 1.87 -51.53
N LYS A 123 -8.30 0.76 -51.13
CA LYS A 123 -8.55 -0.41 -51.99
C LYS A 123 -9.82 -0.26 -52.84
N GLY A 124 -10.62 0.79 -52.59
CA GLY A 124 -11.88 1.07 -53.27
C GLY A 124 -11.74 2.06 -54.43
N THR A 125 -12.87 2.68 -54.77
CA THR A 125 -13.01 3.70 -55.80
C THR A 125 -12.64 5.10 -55.29
N ALA A 126 -12.53 6.08 -56.19
CA ALA A 126 -12.37 7.49 -55.81
C ALA A 126 -13.50 7.98 -54.89
N ALA A 127 -14.74 7.53 -55.13
CA ALA A 127 -15.88 7.82 -54.29
C ALA A 127 -15.73 7.23 -52.87
N ASP A 128 -15.15 6.03 -52.74
CA ASP A 128 -14.90 5.42 -51.43
C ASP A 128 -13.86 6.20 -50.62
N MET A 129 -12.79 6.67 -51.27
CA MET A 129 -11.78 7.53 -50.64
C MET A 129 -12.39 8.83 -50.14
N ARG A 130 -13.23 9.47 -50.96
CA ARG A 130 -13.94 10.70 -50.59
C ARG A 130 -14.92 10.48 -49.45
N HIS A 131 -15.76 9.46 -49.54
CA HIS A 131 -16.71 9.09 -48.49
C HIS A 131 -16.02 8.79 -47.17
N PHE A 132 -14.84 8.16 -47.21
CA PHE A 132 -14.04 7.95 -46.02
C PHE A 132 -13.61 9.27 -45.36
N LEU A 133 -13.03 10.19 -46.15
CA LEU A 133 -12.54 11.46 -45.64
C LEU A 133 -13.66 12.34 -45.08
N GLU A 134 -14.83 12.33 -45.71
CA GLU A 134 -15.96 13.20 -45.35
C GLU A 134 -16.84 12.62 -44.22
N VAL A 135 -17.00 11.30 -44.15
CA VAL A 135 -17.99 10.67 -43.27
C VAL A 135 -17.36 9.62 -42.36
N VAL A 136 -16.74 8.59 -42.94
CA VAL A 136 -16.34 7.40 -42.18
C VAL A 136 -15.23 7.71 -41.16
N ARG A 137 -14.30 8.60 -41.50
CA ARG A 137 -13.21 9.00 -40.60
C ARG A 137 -13.74 9.51 -39.27
N ALA A 138 -14.72 10.42 -39.28
CA ALA A 138 -15.27 10.99 -38.06
C ALA A 138 -15.99 9.93 -37.20
N GLN A 139 -16.72 9.00 -37.84
CA GLN A 139 -17.41 7.90 -37.14
C GLN A 139 -16.42 6.93 -36.48
N GLN A 140 -15.35 6.58 -37.18
CA GLN A 140 -14.32 5.69 -36.65
C GLN A 140 -13.49 6.37 -35.55
N GLN A 141 -13.15 7.65 -35.72
CA GLN A 141 -12.45 8.43 -34.69
C GLN A 141 -13.26 8.46 -33.40
N PHE A 142 -14.56 8.71 -33.48
CA PHE A 142 -15.45 8.68 -32.32
C PHE A 142 -15.45 7.32 -31.62
N THR A 143 -15.45 6.22 -32.39
CA THR A 143 -15.40 4.86 -31.82
C THR A 143 -14.06 4.59 -31.14
N ASP A 144 -12.96 4.93 -31.80
CA ASP A 144 -11.60 4.75 -31.27
C ASP A 144 -11.37 5.56 -30.00
N ASP A 145 -11.77 6.84 -29.98
CA ASP A 145 -11.63 7.70 -28.81
C ASP A 145 -12.48 7.22 -27.64
N ARG A 146 -13.70 6.75 -27.91
CA ARG A 146 -14.57 6.20 -26.86
C ARG A 146 -13.94 4.97 -26.21
N VAL A 147 -13.26 4.11 -26.98
CA VAL A 147 -12.48 2.98 -26.45
C VAL A 147 -11.27 3.46 -25.65
N LYS A 148 -10.52 4.48 -26.12
CA LYS A 148 -9.41 5.09 -25.36
C LYS A 148 -9.89 5.61 -24.00
N VAL A 149 -11.01 6.33 -23.96
CA VAL A 149 -11.61 6.83 -22.72
C VAL A 149 -12.04 5.70 -21.80
N LEU A 150 -12.69 4.64 -22.31
CA LEU A 150 -13.05 3.46 -21.48
C LEU A 150 -11.83 2.79 -20.84
N ARG A 151 -10.71 2.71 -21.57
CA ARG A 151 -9.47 2.15 -21.04
C ARG A 151 -8.89 3.01 -19.91
N ILE A 152 -8.88 4.33 -20.10
CA ILE A 152 -8.42 5.28 -19.08
C ILE A 152 -9.34 5.25 -17.87
N HIS A 153 -10.66 5.19 -18.07
CA HIS A 153 -11.64 5.00 -16.99
C HIS A 153 -11.32 3.77 -16.16
N SER A 154 -11.14 2.61 -16.80
CA SER A 154 -10.95 1.33 -16.11
C SER A 154 -9.69 1.33 -15.22
N ALA A 155 -8.60 1.92 -15.71
CA ALA A 155 -7.32 2.03 -14.99
C ALA A 155 -7.22 3.26 -14.08
N GLY A 156 -8.21 4.17 -14.12
CA GLY A 156 -8.17 5.45 -13.44
C GLY A 156 -8.48 5.37 -11.95
N GLY A 157 -8.01 6.38 -11.22
CA GLY A 157 -8.48 6.69 -9.86
C GLY A 157 -9.91 7.24 -9.86
N VAL A 158 -10.39 7.66 -8.69
CA VAL A 158 -11.78 8.07 -8.48
C VAL A 158 -12.13 9.30 -9.33
N GLY A 159 -11.27 10.31 -9.33
CA GLY A 159 -11.40 11.51 -10.13
C GLY A 159 -11.36 11.20 -11.63
N VAL A 160 -10.39 10.41 -12.08
CA VAL A 160 -10.29 10.02 -13.51
C VAL A 160 -11.52 9.27 -13.98
N LYS A 161 -12.03 8.32 -13.17
CA LYS A 161 -13.27 7.58 -13.48
C LYS A 161 -14.46 8.51 -13.61
N ARG A 162 -14.64 9.43 -12.67
CA ARG A 162 -15.72 10.42 -12.67
C ARG A 162 -15.69 11.27 -13.95
N GLU A 163 -14.54 11.84 -14.30
CA GLU A 163 -14.45 12.69 -15.50
C GLU A 163 -14.54 11.89 -16.80
N ALA A 164 -14.02 10.67 -16.84
CA ALA A 164 -14.17 9.78 -17.99
C ALA A 164 -15.65 9.39 -18.21
N GLU A 165 -16.37 9.04 -17.15
CA GLU A 165 -17.81 8.76 -17.20
C GLU A 165 -18.59 9.96 -17.72
N ARG A 166 -18.24 11.17 -17.27
CA ARG A 166 -18.86 12.40 -17.78
C ARG A 166 -18.65 12.56 -19.28
N ALA A 167 -17.43 12.34 -19.78
CA ALA A 167 -17.13 12.41 -21.21
C ALA A 167 -17.88 11.34 -22.03
N LEU A 168 -17.94 10.11 -21.51
CA LEU A 168 -18.65 9.00 -22.14
C LEU A 168 -20.17 9.24 -22.19
N ASN A 169 -20.76 9.76 -21.11
CA ASN A 169 -22.18 10.06 -21.01
C ASN A 169 -22.59 11.24 -21.88
N ALA A 170 -21.71 12.22 -22.08
CA ALA A 170 -21.95 13.31 -23.02
C ALA A 170 -22.07 12.80 -24.46
N GLY A 171 -21.35 11.72 -24.81
CA GLY A 171 -21.51 11.03 -26.08
C GLY A 171 -21.16 11.87 -27.32
N THR A 172 -20.29 12.87 -27.18
CA THR A 172 -19.87 13.75 -28.29
C THR A 172 -18.36 13.66 -28.52
N GLN A 173 -17.91 13.84 -29.78
CA GLN A 173 -16.50 13.86 -30.12
C GLN A 173 -15.73 14.91 -29.31
N ALA A 174 -16.29 16.12 -29.19
CA ALA A 174 -15.67 17.21 -28.45
C ALA A 174 -15.44 16.85 -26.97
N ALA A 175 -16.40 16.19 -26.31
CA ALA A 175 -16.23 15.77 -24.92
C ALA A 175 -15.16 14.68 -24.75
N LEU A 176 -15.08 13.74 -25.70
CA LEU A 176 -14.06 12.69 -25.67
C LEU A 176 -12.66 13.29 -25.88
N THR A 177 -12.50 14.16 -26.88
CA THR A 177 -11.23 14.83 -27.18
C THR A 177 -10.78 15.71 -26.00
N GLU A 178 -11.67 16.54 -25.44
CA GLU A 178 -11.33 17.39 -24.30
C GLU A 178 -10.90 16.57 -23.07
N PHE A 179 -11.57 15.44 -22.82
CA PHE A 179 -11.14 14.55 -21.75
C PHE A 179 -9.77 13.93 -22.04
N LEU A 180 -9.53 13.45 -23.26
CA LEU A 180 -8.26 12.82 -23.64
C LEU A 180 -7.09 13.81 -23.62
N GLU A 181 -7.31 15.07 -24.01
CA GLU A 181 -6.24 16.06 -24.05
C GLU A 181 -6.00 16.72 -22.69
N ASN A 182 -7.06 17.08 -21.96
CA ASN A 182 -6.97 17.90 -20.76
C ASN A 182 -7.62 17.25 -19.53
N GLY A 183 -8.85 16.74 -19.67
CA GLY A 183 -9.65 16.29 -18.53
C GLY A 183 -9.02 15.15 -17.72
N GLN A 184 -8.46 14.14 -18.38
CA GLN A 184 -7.79 13.01 -17.72
C GLN A 184 -6.58 13.45 -16.88
N HIS A 185 -5.96 14.56 -17.27
CA HIS A 185 -4.73 15.06 -16.69
C HIS A 185 -4.97 15.85 -15.42
N VAL A 186 -6.00 16.69 -15.44
CA VAL A 186 -6.51 17.40 -14.26
C VAL A 186 -7.04 16.40 -13.24
N ALA A 187 -7.86 15.44 -13.69
CA ALA A 187 -8.43 14.42 -12.82
C ALA A 187 -7.37 13.52 -12.16
N ARG A 188 -6.31 13.15 -12.88
CA ARG A 188 -5.16 12.43 -12.28
C ARG A 188 -4.45 13.25 -11.21
N LEU A 189 -4.27 14.55 -11.43
CA LEU A 189 -3.64 15.42 -10.43
C LEU A 189 -4.47 15.50 -9.14
N GLU A 190 -5.80 15.54 -9.26
CA GLU A 190 -6.70 15.45 -8.09
C GLU A 190 -6.52 14.12 -7.33
N ASP A 191 -6.52 13.00 -8.07
CA ASP A 191 -6.30 11.66 -7.50
C ASP A 191 -4.93 11.55 -6.80
N ASP A 192 -3.87 12.04 -7.45
CA ASP A 192 -2.50 12.00 -6.92
C ASP A 192 -2.36 12.88 -5.66
N ARG A 193 -2.99 14.06 -5.63
CA ARG A 193 -3.03 14.92 -4.43
C ARG A 193 -3.75 14.25 -3.27
N PHE A 194 -4.87 13.58 -3.54
CA PHE A 194 -5.58 12.82 -2.53
C PHE A 194 -4.74 11.65 -2.00
N ALA A 195 -4.03 10.93 -2.88
CA ALA A 195 -3.10 9.88 -2.49
C ALA A 195 -2.00 10.42 -1.55
N MET A 196 -1.40 11.57 -1.87
CA MET A 196 -0.41 12.21 -0.98
C MET A 196 -0.98 12.57 0.40
N LEU A 197 -2.21 13.09 0.48
CA LEU A 197 -2.85 13.41 1.75
C LEU A 197 -3.09 12.14 2.59
N GLN A 198 -3.51 11.04 1.97
CA GLN A 198 -3.65 9.77 2.67
C GLN A 198 -2.30 9.24 3.20
N MET A 199 -1.21 9.44 2.45
CA MET A 199 0.12 9.00 2.85
C MET A 199 0.61 9.63 4.15
N LEU A 200 0.12 10.83 4.52
CA LEU A 200 0.49 11.53 5.76
C LEU A 200 0.09 10.78 7.03
N THR A 201 -0.94 9.94 6.96
CA THR A 201 -1.39 9.18 8.12
C THR A 201 -0.36 8.11 8.48
N GLY A 202 0.28 8.26 9.65
CA GLY A 202 1.38 7.38 10.07
C GLY A 202 2.66 7.53 9.23
N ALA A 203 2.82 8.66 8.52
CA ALA A 203 4.04 8.98 7.80
C ALA A 203 5.20 9.27 8.76
N GLY A 204 6.40 8.91 8.32
CA GLY A 204 7.63 9.45 8.89
C GLY A 204 7.85 10.91 8.47
N LYS A 205 8.96 11.47 8.97
CA LYS A 205 9.30 12.88 8.77
C LYS A 205 9.55 13.20 7.30
N GLY A 206 10.29 12.35 6.59
CA GLY A 206 10.64 12.54 5.19
C GLY A 206 9.41 12.58 4.28
N ILE A 207 8.49 11.62 4.42
CA ILE A 207 7.23 11.64 3.66
C ILE A 207 6.41 12.89 3.99
N THR A 208 6.33 13.27 5.27
CA THR A 208 5.57 14.45 5.70
C THR A 208 6.13 15.73 5.06
N GLU A 209 7.44 15.93 5.12
CA GLU A 209 8.11 17.11 4.53
C GLU A 209 7.95 17.14 3.01
N ARG A 210 8.14 16.00 2.33
CA ARG A 210 8.03 15.92 0.88
C ARG A 210 6.60 16.18 0.39
N VAL A 211 5.59 15.61 1.05
CA VAL A 211 4.18 15.86 0.73
C VAL A 211 3.84 17.34 0.93
N ASN A 212 4.21 17.94 2.06
CA ASN A 212 3.93 19.36 2.32
C ASN A 212 4.57 20.28 1.27
N TYR A 213 5.80 19.97 0.86
CA TYR A 213 6.47 20.68 -0.23
C TYR A 213 5.70 20.56 -1.54
N LEU A 214 5.32 19.34 -1.94
CA LEU A 214 4.63 19.08 -3.22
C LEU A 214 3.22 19.65 -3.26
N LEU A 215 2.49 19.67 -2.15
CA LEU A 215 1.18 20.31 -2.06
C LEU A 215 1.27 21.82 -2.26
N SER A 216 2.38 22.44 -1.84
CA SER A 216 2.55 23.90 -1.89
C SER A 216 3.22 24.38 -3.18
N HIS A 217 4.18 23.61 -3.71
CA HIS A 217 5.07 24.05 -4.80
C HIS A 217 5.23 23.00 -5.92
N GLY A 218 4.62 21.82 -5.79
CA GLY A 218 4.84 20.71 -6.70
C GLY A 218 4.18 20.91 -8.06
N THR A 219 4.93 20.64 -9.13
CA THR A 219 4.33 20.49 -10.47
C THR A 219 3.55 19.18 -10.56
N ARG A 220 2.69 19.06 -11.57
CA ARG A 220 1.93 17.83 -11.83
C ARG A 220 2.84 16.62 -12.01
N GLU A 221 3.93 16.79 -12.73
CA GLU A 221 4.92 15.75 -13.03
C GLU A 221 5.67 15.34 -11.76
N GLN A 222 6.02 16.29 -10.90
CA GLN A 222 6.67 16.01 -9.62
C GLN A 222 5.74 15.27 -8.65
N ILE A 223 4.48 15.69 -8.57
CA ILE A 223 3.46 15.02 -7.76
C ILE A 223 3.28 13.58 -8.25
N ARG A 224 3.19 13.38 -9.57
CA ARG A 224 3.06 12.07 -10.17
C ARG A 224 4.27 11.18 -9.86
N ALA A 225 5.47 11.67 -10.12
CA ALA A 225 6.71 10.94 -9.86
C ALA A 225 6.83 10.53 -8.40
N PHE A 226 6.44 11.42 -7.48
CA PHE A 226 6.44 11.14 -6.05
C PHE A 226 5.47 10.01 -5.68
N VAL A 227 4.21 10.12 -6.10
CA VAL A 227 3.18 9.12 -5.78
C VAL A 227 3.53 7.75 -6.38
N GLU A 228 4.07 7.72 -7.59
CA GLU A 228 4.40 6.45 -8.28
C GLU A 228 5.68 5.80 -7.78
N THR A 229 6.73 6.59 -7.48
CA THR A 229 8.08 6.04 -7.30
C THR A 229 8.85 6.64 -6.13
N GLU A 230 9.00 7.97 -6.04
CA GLU A 230 9.93 8.58 -5.06
C GLU A 230 9.52 8.32 -3.60
N GLN A 231 8.22 8.16 -3.32
CA GLN A 231 7.76 7.91 -1.94
C GLN A 231 8.35 6.63 -1.34
N HIS A 232 8.68 5.62 -2.14
CA HIS A 232 9.22 4.36 -1.63
C HIS A 232 10.62 4.50 -1.04
N SER A 233 11.50 5.29 -1.67
CA SER A 233 12.85 5.53 -1.14
C SER A 233 12.80 6.39 0.11
N ILE A 234 11.99 7.45 0.10
CA ILE A 234 11.81 8.34 1.24
C ILE A 234 11.24 7.57 2.44
N ARG A 235 10.25 6.69 2.21
CA ARG A 235 9.68 5.86 3.28
C ARG A 235 10.67 4.83 3.80
N ALA A 236 11.55 4.28 2.96
CA ALA A 236 12.63 3.40 3.40
C ALA A 236 13.63 4.13 4.32
N ASP A 237 13.96 5.39 4.00
CA ASP A 237 14.81 6.22 4.86
C ASP A 237 14.12 6.54 6.20
N ASP A 238 12.83 6.89 6.17
CA ASP A 238 12.02 7.08 7.38
C ASP A 238 11.99 5.81 8.25
N ASP A 239 11.77 4.63 7.64
CA ASP A 239 11.72 3.36 8.35
C ASP A 239 13.11 2.99 8.93
N ARG A 240 14.22 3.26 8.23
CA ARG A 240 15.58 3.08 8.77
C ARG A 240 15.81 3.95 10.00
N VAL A 241 15.41 5.21 9.95
CA VAL A 241 15.52 6.12 11.10
C VAL A 241 14.64 5.62 12.25
N ALA A 242 13.42 5.16 11.98
CA ALA A 242 12.55 4.59 13.00
C ALA A 242 13.19 3.36 13.67
N ILE A 243 13.76 2.45 12.88
CA ILE A 243 14.47 1.25 13.37
C ILE A 243 15.66 1.63 14.25
N LEU A 244 16.47 2.61 13.84
CA LEU A 244 17.61 3.07 14.62
C LEU A 244 17.18 3.70 15.94
N ARG A 245 16.07 4.47 15.95
CA ARG A 245 15.50 5.02 17.20
C ARG A 245 14.99 3.94 18.15
N MET A 246 14.49 2.82 17.63
CA MET A 246 14.05 1.71 18.49
C MET A 246 15.17 1.13 19.34
N LEU A 247 16.44 1.33 18.99
CA LEU A 247 17.59 0.79 19.73
C LEU A 247 17.82 1.42 21.11
N GLU A 248 17.30 2.63 21.35
CA GLU A 248 17.49 3.37 22.60
C GLU A 248 17.05 2.54 23.82
N ASP A 249 15.81 2.02 23.77
CA ASP A 249 15.22 1.20 24.82
C ASP A 249 15.11 -0.29 24.44
N ALA A 250 15.85 -0.73 23.41
CA ALA A 250 15.76 -2.10 22.92
C ALA A 250 16.41 -3.11 23.89
N GLY A 251 15.71 -4.21 24.13
CA GLY A 251 16.29 -5.40 24.74
C GLY A 251 17.22 -6.16 23.78
N PRO A 252 17.86 -7.22 24.27
CA PRO A 252 18.90 -7.96 23.53
C PRO A 252 18.39 -8.59 22.23
N SER A 253 17.15 -9.09 22.21
CA SER A 253 16.56 -9.74 21.04
C SER A 253 16.27 -8.72 19.95
N LEU A 254 15.66 -7.59 20.31
CA LEU A 254 15.40 -6.50 19.36
C LEU A 254 16.72 -5.92 18.82
N LYS A 255 17.72 -5.70 19.67
CA LYS A 255 19.06 -5.23 19.26
C LYS A 255 19.71 -6.17 18.25
N ALA A 256 19.74 -7.47 18.53
CA ALA A 256 20.34 -8.46 17.63
C ALA A 256 19.61 -8.53 16.28
N ALA A 257 18.28 -8.43 16.28
CA ALA A 257 17.49 -8.45 15.06
C ALA A 257 17.71 -7.18 14.20
N VAL A 258 17.76 -5.99 14.81
CA VAL A 258 18.07 -4.74 14.11
C VAL A 258 19.46 -4.80 13.48
N GLN A 259 20.47 -5.25 14.22
CA GLN A 259 21.84 -5.37 13.69
C GLN A 259 21.90 -6.32 12.49
N ARG A 260 21.20 -7.45 12.56
CA ARG A 260 21.11 -8.40 11.44
C ARG A 260 20.41 -7.79 10.23
N LEU A 261 19.27 -7.12 10.46
CA LEU A 261 18.48 -6.50 9.40
C LEU A 261 19.28 -5.43 8.66
N LEU A 262 19.88 -4.48 9.41
CA LEU A 262 20.64 -3.39 8.80
C LEU A 262 21.95 -3.86 8.18
N GLY A 263 22.54 -4.94 8.70
CA GLY A 263 23.73 -5.58 8.13
C GLY A 263 23.49 -6.32 6.81
N SER A 264 22.23 -6.69 6.48
CA SER A 264 21.90 -7.47 5.30
C SER A 264 21.42 -6.66 4.09
N ASN A 265 21.58 -5.33 4.10
CA ASN A 265 21.06 -4.41 3.08
C ASN A 265 19.57 -4.66 2.75
N PRO A 266 18.66 -4.35 3.68
CA PRO A 266 17.27 -4.75 3.60
C PRO A 266 16.51 -3.96 2.53
N SER A 267 15.52 -4.59 1.91
CA SER A 267 14.59 -3.93 0.99
C SER A 267 13.65 -2.97 1.74
N PRO A 268 13.04 -1.98 1.07
CA PRO A 268 12.01 -1.12 1.67
C PRO A 268 10.87 -1.89 2.34
N ALA A 269 10.46 -3.01 1.73
CA ALA A 269 9.41 -3.86 2.30
C ALA A 269 9.85 -4.52 3.62
N GLN A 270 11.11 -4.99 3.71
CA GLN A 270 11.65 -5.59 4.93
C GLN A 270 11.79 -4.55 6.05
N LEU A 271 12.21 -3.32 5.73
CA LEU A 271 12.25 -2.22 6.70
C LEU A 271 10.86 -1.92 7.24
N ARG A 272 9.87 -1.83 6.35
CA ARG A 272 8.49 -1.55 6.73
C ARG A 272 7.91 -2.64 7.61
N GLU A 273 8.05 -3.90 7.20
CA GLU A 273 7.58 -5.06 7.95
C GLU A 273 8.21 -5.11 9.35
N PHE A 274 9.49 -4.76 9.46
CA PHE A 274 10.15 -4.72 10.75
C PHE A 274 9.51 -3.68 11.69
N VAL A 275 9.27 -2.47 11.18
CA VAL A 275 8.67 -1.37 11.94
C VAL A 275 7.23 -1.68 12.36
N THR A 276 6.42 -2.24 11.45
CA THR A 276 4.99 -2.45 11.70
C THR A 276 4.66 -3.75 12.39
N THR A 277 5.52 -4.76 12.27
CA THR A 277 5.17 -6.14 12.64
C THR A 277 6.27 -6.78 13.48
N THR A 278 7.47 -6.98 12.94
CA THR A 278 8.51 -7.81 13.57
C THR A 278 8.93 -7.30 14.95
N GLN A 279 9.03 -5.97 15.12
CA GLN A 279 9.48 -5.37 16.36
C GLN A 279 8.59 -5.72 17.57
N HIS A 280 7.28 -5.91 17.37
CA HIS A 280 6.35 -6.20 18.47
C HIS A 280 6.67 -7.55 19.14
N GLY A 281 6.86 -8.60 18.34
CA GLY A 281 7.24 -9.92 18.87
C GLY A 281 8.63 -9.94 19.50
N LEU A 282 9.57 -9.14 18.97
CA LEU A 282 10.91 -9.04 19.55
C LEU A 282 10.92 -8.31 20.90
N ARG A 283 10.12 -7.25 21.05
CA ARG A 283 9.94 -6.57 22.33
C ARG A 283 9.31 -7.48 23.36
N ASP A 284 8.37 -8.30 22.92
CA ASP A 284 7.71 -9.27 23.79
C ASP A 284 8.66 -10.38 24.26
N LEU A 285 9.52 -10.89 23.36
CA LEU A 285 10.59 -11.82 23.71
C LEU A 285 11.58 -11.20 24.72
N ASP A 286 11.89 -9.91 24.54
CA ASP A 286 12.72 -9.17 25.50
C ASP A 286 12.03 -9.02 26.86
N ASN A 287 10.71 -8.81 26.89
CA ASN A 287 9.92 -8.78 28.12
C ASN A 287 9.94 -10.14 28.82
N GLU A 288 9.76 -11.24 28.10
CA GLU A 288 9.84 -12.60 28.67
C GLU A 288 11.19 -12.85 29.33
N LEU A 289 12.28 -12.45 28.68
CA LEU A 289 13.64 -12.59 29.23
C LEU A 289 13.80 -11.76 30.52
N LEU A 290 13.29 -10.52 30.52
CA LEU A 290 13.35 -9.65 31.69
C LEU A 290 12.54 -10.23 32.86
N ILE A 291 11.36 -10.78 32.60
CA ILE A 291 10.52 -11.45 33.61
C ILE A 291 11.22 -12.69 34.17
N ALA A 292 11.86 -13.50 33.31
CA ALA A 292 12.63 -14.65 33.75
C ALA A 292 13.78 -14.24 34.69
N GLN A 293 14.49 -13.15 34.35
CA GLN A 293 15.55 -12.60 35.20
C GLN A 293 14.99 -12.14 36.55
N ILE A 294 13.89 -11.38 36.57
CA ILE A 294 13.23 -10.93 37.81
C ILE A 294 12.78 -12.11 38.67
N SER A 295 12.21 -13.15 38.05
CA SER A 295 11.74 -14.36 38.73
C SER A 295 12.89 -15.15 39.38
N SER A 296 14.06 -15.19 38.74
CA SER A 296 15.21 -15.96 39.26
C SER A 296 15.76 -15.44 40.58
N VAL A 297 15.70 -14.12 40.82
CA VAL A 297 16.16 -13.47 42.05
C VAL A 297 15.02 -13.05 42.99
N GLY A 298 13.77 -13.12 42.54
CA GLY A 298 12.60 -12.68 43.28
C GLY A 298 12.17 -13.65 44.39
N GLY A 299 11.48 -13.12 45.41
CA GLY A 299 10.86 -13.91 46.48
C GLY A 299 9.62 -14.70 46.01
N PRO A 300 8.96 -15.44 46.92
CA PRO A 300 7.82 -16.30 46.59
C PRO A 300 6.69 -15.62 45.80
N GLU A 301 6.29 -14.42 46.20
CA GLU A 301 5.22 -13.67 45.55
C GLU A 301 5.68 -13.10 44.21
N VAL A 302 6.93 -12.61 44.09
CA VAL A 302 7.48 -12.19 42.78
C VAL A 302 7.51 -13.35 41.80
N ARG A 303 7.96 -14.53 42.22
CA ARG A 303 7.98 -15.74 41.36
C ARG A 303 6.58 -16.16 40.94
N LYS A 304 5.61 -16.06 41.84
CA LYS A 304 4.19 -16.37 41.56
C LYS A 304 3.60 -15.41 40.53
N ALA A 305 3.80 -14.10 40.72
CA ALA A 305 3.32 -13.08 39.81
C ALA A 305 4.02 -13.16 38.44
N ALA A 306 5.33 -13.38 38.41
CA ALA A 306 6.09 -13.57 37.18
C ALA A 306 5.57 -14.77 36.37
N ARG A 307 5.31 -15.92 37.01
CA ARG A 307 4.72 -17.08 36.33
C ARG A 307 3.34 -16.79 35.76
N ALA A 308 2.50 -16.06 36.50
CA ALA A 308 1.18 -15.67 36.00
C ALA A 308 1.30 -14.80 34.73
N ALA A 309 2.22 -13.84 34.73
CA ALA A 309 2.48 -12.98 33.57
C ALA A 309 3.04 -13.76 32.36
N MET A 310 3.95 -14.71 32.58
CA MET A 310 4.49 -15.55 31.49
C MET A 310 3.46 -16.50 30.88
N LEU A 311 2.45 -16.93 31.65
CA LEU A 311 1.34 -17.75 31.15
C LEU A 311 0.23 -16.92 30.46
N GLY A 312 0.32 -15.59 30.55
CA GLY A 312 -0.65 -14.65 29.99
C GLY A 312 -0.27 -14.11 28.61
N THR A 313 -0.90 -12.99 28.28
CA THR A 313 -0.72 -12.20 27.06
C THR A 313 0.55 -11.32 27.10
N PRO A 314 1.01 -10.78 25.96
CA PRO A 314 2.04 -9.73 25.95
C PRO A 314 1.69 -8.54 26.87
N GLU A 315 0.41 -8.19 26.94
CA GLU A 315 -0.10 -7.13 27.82
C GLU A 315 0.08 -7.47 29.30
N ASP A 316 -0.19 -8.73 29.70
CA ASP A 316 0.04 -9.20 31.08
C ASP A 316 1.52 -9.14 31.46
N ARG A 317 2.42 -9.43 30.51
CA ARG A 317 3.87 -9.29 30.71
C ARG A 317 4.28 -7.84 30.91
N VAL A 318 3.74 -6.93 30.10
CA VAL A 318 3.98 -5.49 30.24
C VAL A 318 3.43 -4.99 31.58
N GLU A 319 2.24 -5.41 31.99
CA GLU A 319 1.64 -5.01 33.27
C GLU A 319 2.47 -5.50 34.46
N PHE A 320 2.92 -6.75 34.44
CA PHE A 320 3.81 -7.26 35.48
C PHE A 320 5.11 -6.45 35.57
N LEU A 321 5.74 -6.12 34.44
CA LEU A 321 6.97 -5.32 34.43
C LEU A 321 6.72 -3.89 34.92
N ARG A 322 5.57 -3.31 34.59
CA ARG A 322 5.21 -1.94 34.97
C ARG A 322 4.85 -1.81 36.46
N THR A 323 4.03 -2.71 36.99
CA THR A 323 3.48 -2.59 38.36
C THR A 323 3.55 -3.90 39.14
N GLY A 324 3.21 -5.03 38.54
CA GLY A 324 3.06 -6.31 39.25
C GLY A 324 4.31 -6.78 40.01
N GLN A 325 5.51 -6.56 39.44
CA GLN A 325 6.77 -6.91 40.11
C GLN A 325 7.00 -6.13 41.41
N HIS A 326 6.54 -4.87 41.49
CA HIS A 326 6.75 -4.00 42.64
C HIS A 326 5.80 -4.36 43.78
N GLU A 327 4.54 -4.63 43.45
CA GLU A 327 3.55 -5.11 44.41
C GLU A 327 3.94 -6.46 45.01
N ALA A 328 4.44 -7.37 44.17
CA ALA A 328 4.89 -8.68 44.61
C ALA A 328 6.11 -8.57 45.54
N ARG A 329 7.08 -7.69 45.23
CA ARG A 329 8.23 -7.40 46.12
C ARG A 329 7.79 -6.82 47.46
N ALA A 330 6.78 -5.95 47.48
CA ALA A 330 6.24 -5.40 48.73
C ALA A 330 5.63 -6.50 49.62
N LYS A 331 4.92 -7.46 49.03
CA LYS A 331 4.38 -8.63 49.75
C LYS A 331 5.48 -9.54 50.29
N ASP A 332 6.51 -9.81 49.49
CA ASP A 332 7.67 -10.60 49.93
C ASP A 332 8.37 -9.93 51.12
N LYS A 333 8.58 -8.61 51.06
CA LYS A 333 9.17 -7.83 52.16
C LYS A 333 8.31 -7.86 53.43
N ALA A 334 7.01 -7.66 53.30
CA ALA A 334 6.09 -7.72 54.45
C ALA A 334 6.06 -9.11 55.10
N ALA A 335 6.16 -10.17 54.30
CA ALA A 335 6.24 -11.54 54.80
C ALA A 335 7.57 -11.81 55.54
N GLU A 336 8.69 -11.30 55.01
CA GLU A 336 10.00 -11.38 55.67
C GLU A 336 10.00 -10.62 57.01
N GLU A 337 9.48 -9.40 57.04
CA GLU A 337 9.36 -8.60 58.27
C GLU A 337 8.45 -9.25 59.32
N ALA A 338 7.37 -9.91 58.88
CA ALA A 338 6.50 -10.67 59.78
C ALA A 338 7.19 -11.91 60.36
N ALA A 339 8.01 -12.61 59.56
CA ALA A 339 8.75 -13.79 59.99
C ALA A 339 9.91 -13.47 60.94
N ASN A 340 10.45 -12.23 60.89
CA ASN A 340 11.60 -11.81 61.68
C ASN A 340 11.22 -11.09 63.00
N LYS A 341 9.95 -11.11 63.40
CA LYS A 341 9.54 -10.61 64.73
C LYS A 341 10.02 -11.61 65.79
N PRO A 342 10.77 -11.18 66.82
CA PRO A 342 11.15 -12.07 67.92
C PRO A 342 9.90 -12.58 68.60
N ASP A 343 9.88 -13.88 68.91
CA ASP A 343 8.84 -14.51 69.73
C ASP A 343 8.76 -13.73 71.04
N GLY A 344 7.71 -12.92 71.17
CA GLY A 344 7.41 -12.21 72.40
C GLY A 344 7.00 -13.27 73.41
N GLY A 345 8.00 -13.79 74.12
CA GLY A 345 7.86 -14.81 75.15
C GLY A 345 6.60 -14.56 75.96
N GLN A 346 5.72 -15.54 75.92
CA GLN A 346 4.51 -15.57 76.69
C GLN A 346 4.88 -15.77 78.17
N ASP A 347 5.20 -14.68 78.86
CA ASP A 347 5.17 -14.65 80.32
C ASP A 347 3.78 -14.20 80.75
N GLY A 348 2.93 -15.21 81.00
CA GLY A 348 1.66 -15.03 81.66
C GLY A 348 1.90 -14.74 83.14
N SER A 349 2.01 -13.46 83.50
CA SER A 349 1.74 -13.00 84.86
C SER A 349 0.27 -12.57 84.93
N GLN A 350 -0.53 -13.42 85.57
CA GLN A 350 -1.77 -13.01 86.21
C GLN A 350 -1.42 -11.93 87.25
N ASP A 351 -2.04 -10.77 87.15
CA ASP A 351 -2.46 -10.09 88.36
C ASP A 351 -3.81 -9.41 88.11
N GLU A 352 -4.77 -9.84 88.92
CA GLU A 352 -6.11 -9.32 89.00
C GLU A 352 -6.09 -7.95 89.67
N GLY A 353 -7.08 -7.14 89.31
CA GLY A 353 -7.03 -5.71 89.51
C GLY A 353 -7.25 -5.21 90.92
N ASP A 354 -6.99 -3.92 91.09
CA ASP A 354 -7.70 -3.08 92.04
C ASP A 354 -7.58 -1.61 91.61
N GLY A 355 -8.69 -0.86 91.77
CA GLY A 355 -8.61 0.61 91.90
C GLY A 355 -9.10 1.48 90.74
N LYS A 356 -10.39 1.37 90.41
CA LYS A 356 -11.38 2.47 90.45
C LYS A 356 -10.88 3.92 90.21
N GLY A 357 -11.36 4.57 89.15
CA GLY A 357 -11.27 6.02 88.97
C GLY A 357 -11.99 6.53 87.73
N GLU A 358 -13.24 6.96 87.90
CA GLU A 358 -14.11 7.59 86.90
C GLU A 358 -13.54 8.87 86.26
N GLY A 359 -13.96 9.16 85.02
CA GLY A 359 -13.81 10.49 84.44
C GLY A 359 -14.23 10.57 82.98
N ALA A 360 -15.45 11.05 82.74
CA ALA A 360 -16.04 11.44 81.46
C ALA A 360 -15.02 12.10 80.49
N GLY A 361 -15.02 11.77 79.20
CA GLY A 361 -16.04 12.21 78.25
C GLY A 361 -15.44 13.30 77.35
N VAL A 362 -15.85 13.30 76.08
CA VAL A 362 -15.53 14.28 75.01
C VAL A 362 -14.31 13.96 74.12
N LYS A 363 -14.61 13.40 72.94
CA LYS A 363 -14.05 13.83 71.63
C LYS A 363 -15.09 14.80 71.01
N PRO A 364 -14.81 15.67 70.01
CA PRO A 364 -13.75 15.56 68.98
C PRO A 364 -13.15 16.92 68.50
N ILE A 365 -12.44 16.87 67.35
CA ILE A 365 -12.02 17.96 66.43
C ILE A 365 -10.58 18.46 66.71
N VAL A 366 -9.54 17.97 66.01
CA VAL A 366 -9.02 18.38 64.68
C VAL A 366 -8.66 19.87 64.62
N ASP A 367 -7.37 20.22 64.77
CA ASP A 367 -6.57 20.90 63.74
C ASP A 367 -5.09 21.11 64.14
N ASN A 368 -4.24 21.14 63.11
CA ASN A 368 -2.77 21.09 63.08
C ASN A 368 -2.07 22.43 63.40
N ASN A 369 -0.96 22.37 64.16
CA ASN A 369 0.34 23.09 63.98
C ASN A 369 1.21 22.75 65.22
N GLY A 370 2.48 22.37 65.23
CA GLY A 370 3.62 22.62 64.34
C GLY A 370 4.74 23.22 65.22
N THR A 371 5.86 22.50 65.44
CA THR A 371 7.23 23.03 65.73
C THR A 371 8.24 21.88 65.90
N ALA A 372 9.35 21.97 65.16
CA ALA A 372 10.50 21.06 65.03
C ALA A 372 11.50 21.18 66.23
N PRO A 373 12.72 20.57 66.30
CA PRO A 373 13.73 20.28 65.24
C PRO A 373 14.33 18.84 65.25
N GLY A 374 14.81 18.28 64.13
CA GLY A 374 16.20 18.35 63.60
C GLY A 374 17.00 17.09 64.06
N THR A 375 17.59 16.22 63.23
CA THR A 375 18.50 16.43 62.08
C THR A 375 18.74 15.15 61.25
N GLY A 376 18.75 15.29 59.90
CA GLY A 376 19.55 14.57 58.88
C GLY A 376 19.19 13.12 58.52
N THR A 377 19.13 12.63 57.27
CA THR A 377 19.44 13.11 55.91
C THR A 377 18.88 12.06 54.92
N GLY A 378 18.31 12.46 53.77
CA GLY A 378 18.10 11.54 52.64
C GLY A 378 16.85 11.80 51.79
N ASN A 379 16.98 12.65 50.77
CA ASN A 379 15.94 12.95 49.77
C ASN A 379 15.50 11.71 48.98
N HIS A 380 14.19 11.43 48.95
CA HIS A 380 13.53 10.87 47.77
C HIS A 380 12.13 11.48 47.63
N VAL A 381 11.93 12.20 46.53
CA VAL A 381 10.65 12.83 46.15
C VAL A 381 9.77 11.76 45.49
N THR A 382 8.56 11.60 46.02
CA THR A 382 7.41 11.03 45.32
C THR A 382 6.52 12.17 44.85
N PRO A 383 5.73 11.97 43.77
CA PRO A 383 4.41 12.56 43.73
C PRO A 383 3.32 11.50 43.78
N ALA A 384 2.22 11.94 44.38
CA ALA A 384 1.01 11.24 44.72
C ALA A 384 0.24 10.71 43.51
N GLY A 385 -0.56 9.67 43.77
CA GLY A 385 -1.57 9.16 42.86
C GLY A 385 -2.81 10.06 42.77
N GLY A 386 -3.47 9.97 41.62
CA GLY A 386 -4.86 10.35 41.41
C GLY A 386 -5.53 9.25 40.61
N ALA A 387 -6.46 8.53 41.25
CA ALA A 387 -7.36 7.60 40.60
C ALA A 387 -8.60 8.35 40.10
N SER A 388 -9.15 7.95 38.94
CA SER A 388 -10.58 7.76 38.63
C SER A 388 -10.82 7.89 37.12
N GLY A 389 -11.34 6.84 36.46
CA GLY A 389 -11.79 6.96 35.08
C GLY A 389 -12.10 5.62 34.41
N ASN A 390 -13.34 5.18 34.53
CA ASN A 390 -13.95 3.98 33.94
C ASN A 390 -13.55 3.72 32.47
N LEU A 391 -13.30 2.46 32.12
CA LEU A 391 -13.41 1.97 30.75
C LEU A 391 -14.54 0.94 30.66
N ALA A 392 -15.58 1.32 29.91
CA ALA A 392 -16.48 0.43 29.21
C ALA A 392 -15.64 -0.46 28.26
N SER A 393 -15.78 -1.78 28.19
CA SER A 393 -16.96 -2.60 27.83
C SER A 393 -17.63 -2.17 26.53
N THR A 394 -17.13 -2.73 25.42
CA THR A 394 -17.85 -3.46 24.35
C THR A 394 -16.78 -3.81 23.30
N GLY A 395 -16.57 -5.02 22.79
CA GLY A 395 -17.27 -6.29 22.86
C GLY A 395 -16.82 -7.10 21.65
N ALA A 396 -16.54 -8.40 21.87
CA ALA A 396 -16.59 -9.56 20.97
C ALA A 396 -16.05 -9.46 19.52
N GLY A 397 -15.29 -10.41 18.96
CA GLY A 397 -15.05 -11.80 19.33
C GLY A 397 -14.98 -12.65 18.05
N ALA A 398 -14.21 -13.75 18.12
CA ALA A 398 -14.06 -14.85 17.15
C ALA A 398 -13.28 -14.47 15.85
N GLU A 399 -12.38 -15.28 15.29
CA GLU A 399 -12.22 -16.73 15.31
C GLU A 399 -10.82 -17.19 14.85
N ASN A 400 -10.53 -18.44 15.21
CA ASN A 400 -9.27 -19.16 15.04
C ASN A 400 -8.83 -19.34 13.58
N GLY A 401 -7.52 -19.27 13.33
CA GLY A 401 -6.92 -19.71 12.07
C GLY A 401 -5.42 -19.89 12.20
N TRP A 402 -4.98 -21.10 12.55
CA TRP A 402 -3.63 -21.59 12.30
C TRP A 402 -3.17 -21.22 10.89
N LEU A 403 -1.99 -20.64 10.74
CA LEU A 403 -1.16 -20.83 9.55
C LEU A 403 0.32 -20.74 9.94
N ALA A 404 0.91 -21.93 9.92
CA ALA A 404 2.33 -22.20 10.11
C ALA A 404 3.13 -21.92 8.82
N GLY A 405 4.43 -21.69 9.02
CA GLY A 405 5.48 -21.93 8.03
C GLY A 405 6.30 -20.68 7.70
N GLY A 406 7.61 -20.62 7.93
CA GLY A 406 8.54 -21.61 8.46
C GLY A 406 9.98 -21.15 8.22
N ALA A 407 10.90 -21.56 9.09
CA ALA A 407 12.31 -21.86 8.80
C ALA A 407 13.03 -22.26 10.09
N ALA A 408 12.99 -23.55 10.42
CA ALA A 408 13.94 -24.17 11.33
C ALA A 408 14.24 -25.59 10.84
N THR A 409 15.45 -25.82 10.34
CA THR A 409 16.06 -27.16 10.32
C THR A 409 17.46 -27.05 10.87
N ALA A 410 17.66 -27.72 12.01
CA ALA A 410 18.93 -27.95 12.66
C ALA A 410 19.61 -29.20 12.07
N LEU A 411 20.95 -29.22 12.07
CA LEU A 411 21.73 -30.46 11.90
C LEU A 411 22.79 -30.50 13.00
N ALA A 412 22.68 -31.51 13.87
CA ALA A 412 23.62 -31.85 14.92
C ALA A 412 24.38 -33.14 14.57
N ALA A 413 25.53 -33.28 15.22
CA ALA A 413 26.62 -34.24 15.11
C ALA A 413 26.30 -35.75 14.91
N GLY A 414 27.25 -36.44 14.28
CA GLY A 414 27.42 -37.89 14.38
C GLY A 414 28.85 -38.32 14.03
N ALA A 415 29.63 -38.72 15.04
CA ALA A 415 30.97 -39.29 14.91
C ALA A 415 30.94 -40.81 15.09
N GLY A 416 31.73 -41.53 14.27
CA GLY A 416 32.39 -42.81 14.57
C GLY A 416 31.55 -44.10 14.55
N LEU A 417 31.86 -45.01 13.60
CA LEU A 417 32.64 -46.24 13.88
C LEU A 417 32.88 -47.04 12.58
N VAL A 418 34.13 -47.46 12.37
CA VAL A 418 34.60 -48.36 11.32
C VAL A 418 34.38 -49.81 11.73
N LEU A 419 33.89 -50.66 10.83
CA LEU A 419 34.12 -52.12 10.89
C LEU A 419 34.25 -52.70 9.48
N VAL A 420 35.49 -53.08 9.19
CA VAL A 420 35.93 -53.90 8.06
C VAL A 420 35.38 -55.31 8.21
N ASN A 421 34.87 -55.91 7.14
CA ASN A 421 35.20 -57.31 6.89
C ASN A 421 35.31 -57.66 5.40
N ARG A 422 36.28 -58.53 5.13
CA ARG A 422 37.02 -58.72 3.89
C ARG A 422 36.73 -60.13 3.37
N ARG A 423 36.54 -60.27 2.04
CA ARG A 423 36.75 -61.48 1.20
C ARG A 423 35.75 -62.64 1.42
N ARG A 424 35.39 -63.49 0.44
CA ARG A 424 36.01 -63.93 -0.84
C ARG A 424 34.99 -64.83 -1.59
N ARG A 425 35.02 -64.78 -2.95
CA ARG A 425 34.92 -65.89 -3.94
C ARG A 425 33.61 -66.73 -3.97
N THR A 426 33.08 -67.21 -5.09
CA THR A 426 33.65 -67.70 -6.36
C THR A 426 32.54 -67.87 -7.40
N SER A 427 32.85 -67.65 -8.69
CA SER A 427 32.09 -68.04 -9.91
C SER A 427 32.10 -69.57 -10.13
N PRO A 428 31.56 -70.18 -11.21
CA PRO A 428 31.35 -69.71 -12.60
C PRO A 428 29.98 -69.10 -12.89
#